data_AF-A0A5C4J4A4-F1
#
_entry.id   AF-A0A5C4J4A4-F1
#
_cell.length_a   1.000
_cell.length_b   1.000
_cell.length_c   1.000
_cell.angle_alpha   90.00
_cell.angle_beta   90.00
_cell.angle_gamma   90.00
#
_symmetry.space_group_name_H-M   'P 1'
#
loop_
_entity.id
_entity.type
_entity.pdbx_description
1 polymer ?
#
loop_
_entity_poly.entity_id
_entity_poly.type
_entity_poly.pdbx_seq_one_letter_code
_entity_poly.pdbx_strand_id
1 'polypeptide(L)'
;MRQQSSPEPRKGYVPVVSEYDPLPAQPEPQGRWAEPYLSDKSGMWTVLTRRPLTRGQIHFGLRSIVAAQTLERLRRQMSEQDEKWAEYIATDRSTSDHDG
;
A
#
# COMPACT_ATOMS: atom_id res chain seq x y z
N MET A 1 30.88 -2.59 -52.19
CA MET A 1 29.74 -3.51 -51.93
C MET A 1 29.11 -3.13 -50.59
N ARG A 2 27.80 -3.35 -50.49
CA ARG A 2 26.81 -2.58 -49.70
C ARG A 2 26.97 -2.62 -48.18
N GLN A 3 26.89 -1.44 -47.57
CA GLN A 3 26.53 -1.24 -46.17
C GLN A 3 25.11 -1.75 -45.93
N GLN A 4 24.90 -2.58 -44.90
CA GLN A 4 23.56 -2.97 -44.46
C GLN A 4 23.09 -1.92 -43.45
N SER A 5 22.14 -1.11 -43.88
CA SER A 5 21.45 -0.12 -43.08
C SER A 5 20.61 -0.81 -41.99
N SER A 6 20.86 -0.49 -40.72
CA SER A 6 19.93 -0.79 -39.64
C SER A 6 18.62 -0.02 -39.88
N PRO A 7 17.44 -0.66 -39.84
CA PRO A 7 16.18 0.06 -39.97
C PRO A 7 15.89 0.84 -38.68
N GLU A 8 15.59 2.13 -38.83
CA GLU A 8 15.17 3.01 -37.74
C GLU A 8 13.87 2.50 -37.08
N PRO A 9 13.72 2.63 -35.74
CA PRO A 9 12.50 2.23 -35.06
C PRO A 9 11.34 3.14 -35.46
N ARG A 10 10.27 2.56 -36.02
CA ARG A 10 9.05 3.29 -36.38
C ARG A 10 8.38 3.82 -35.12
N LYS A 11 8.12 5.14 -35.10
CA LYS A 11 7.33 5.84 -34.08
C LYS A 11 5.96 5.15 -33.98
N GLY A 12 5.67 4.51 -32.84
CA GLY A 12 4.40 3.81 -32.59
C GLY A 12 4.51 2.33 -32.20
N TYR A 13 5.72 1.78 -32.01
CA TYR A 13 5.88 0.42 -31.51
C TYR A 13 5.50 0.33 -30.03
N VAL A 14 4.26 -0.06 -29.75
CA VAL A 14 3.89 -0.60 -28.43
C VAL A 14 4.41 -2.03 -28.42
N PRO A 15 5.36 -2.40 -27.55
CA PRO A 15 5.83 -3.77 -27.47
C PRO A 15 4.63 -4.66 -27.16
N VAL A 16 4.41 -5.67 -28.00
CA VAL A 16 3.45 -6.74 -27.73
C VAL A 16 3.95 -7.45 -26.49
N VAL A 17 3.30 -7.22 -25.35
CA VAL A 17 3.54 -7.98 -24.13
C VAL A 17 3.11 -9.41 -24.43
N SER A 18 4.09 -10.30 -24.60
CA SER A 18 3.84 -11.72 -24.80
C SER A 18 3.17 -12.28 -23.55
N GLU A 19 2.19 -13.17 -23.71
CA GLU A 19 1.57 -13.91 -22.60
C GLU A 19 2.60 -14.77 -21.82
N TYR A 20 3.76 -15.03 -22.44
CA TYR A 20 4.89 -15.74 -21.86
C TYR A 20 5.94 -14.80 -21.26
N ASP A 21 5.76 -13.48 -21.37
CA ASP A 21 6.62 -12.52 -20.70
C ASP A 21 6.21 -12.53 -19.21
N PRO A 22 7.06 -13.02 -18.30
CA PRO A 22 6.73 -12.96 -16.89
C PRO A 22 6.58 -11.48 -16.53
N LEU A 23 5.37 -11.08 -16.14
CA LEU A 23 5.15 -9.73 -15.61
C LEU A 23 6.24 -9.46 -14.58
N PRO A 24 6.94 -8.30 -14.64
CA PRO A 24 7.95 -8.01 -13.65
C PRO A 24 7.30 -8.14 -12.28
N ALA A 25 7.76 -9.13 -11.50
CA ALA A 25 7.19 -9.42 -10.20
C ALA A 25 7.37 -8.16 -9.37
N GLN A 26 6.28 -7.41 -9.18
CA GLN A 26 6.31 -6.25 -8.33
C GLN A 26 6.65 -6.74 -6.92
N PRO A 27 7.66 -6.15 -6.26
CA PRO A 27 8.01 -6.56 -4.91
C PRO A 27 6.78 -6.46 -4.02
N GLU A 28 6.60 -7.43 -3.11
CA GLU A 28 5.47 -7.37 -2.18
C GLU A 28 5.56 -6.04 -1.41
N PRO A 29 4.51 -5.22 -1.48
CA PRO A 29 4.61 -3.88 -0.96
C PRO A 29 4.66 -3.91 0.57
N GLN A 30 5.67 -3.25 1.12
CA GLN A 30 5.97 -3.29 2.56
C GLN A 30 5.05 -2.37 3.36
N GLY A 31 4.85 -2.72 4.63
CA GLY A 31 4.12 -1.91 5.60
C GLY A 31 2.61 -2.18 5.68
N ARG A 32 1.96 -1.51 6.63
CA ARG A 32 0.54 -1.72 6.96
C ARG A 32 -0.40 -1.02 5.96
N TRP A 33 0.01 0.13 5.44
CA TRP A 33 -0.85 0.99 4.62
C TRP A 33 -0.70 0.69 3.13
N ALA A 34 -1.83 0.71 2.42
CA ALA A 34 -1.87 0.81 0.97
C ALA A 34 -1.38 2.19 0.51
N GLU A 35 -1.33 2.39 -0.80
CA GLU A 35 -0.99 3.70 -1.36
C GLU A 35 -2.16 4.69 -1.15
N PRO A 36 -1.91 5.89 -0.61
CA PRO A 36 -2.93 6.93 -0.48
C PRO A 36 -3.47 7.40 -1.84
N TYR A 37 -4.76 7.69 -1.90
CA TYR A 37 -5.41 8.23 -3.11
C TYR A 37 -6.41 9.32 -2.76
N LEU A 38 -6.72 10.19 -3.73
CA LEU A 38 -7.80 11.17 -3.62
C LEU A 38 -9.11 10.51 -4.05
N SER A 39 -10.09 10.44 -3.15
CA SER A 39 -11.38 9.80 -3.43
C SER A 39 -12.29 10.75 -4.20
N ASP A 40 -12.70 10.35 -5.41
CA ASP A 40 -13.63 11.14 -6.24
C ASP A 40 -15.00 11.35 -5.59
N LYS A 41 -15.44 10.41 -4.74
CA LYS A 41 -16.75 10.48 -4.07
C LYS A 41 -16.78 11.49 -2.93
N SER A 42 -15.69 11.58 -2.17
CA SER A 42 -15.64 12.39 -0.94
C SER A 42 -14.77 13.63 -1.07
N GLY A 43 -13.95 13.75 -2.13
CA GLY A 43 -12.95 14.81 -2.27
C GLY A 43 -11.85 14.76 -1.21
N MET A 44 -11.71 13.64 -0.49
CA MET A 44 -10.74 13.47 0.60
C MET A 44 -9.61 12.54 0.19
N TRP A 45 -8.41 12.86 0.65
CA TRP A 45 -7.31 11.92 0.68
C TRP A 45 -7.69 10.75 1.57
N THR A 46 -7.49 9.53 1.09
CA THR A 46 -7.92 8.29 1.75
C THR A 46 -6.82 7.25 1.64
N VAL A 47 -6.67 6.44 2.67
CA VAL A 47 -5.80 5.25 2.67
C VAL A 47 -6.47 4.11 3.43
N LEU A 48 -6.20 2.89 2.98
CA LEU A 48 -6.67 1.66 3.62
C LEU A 48 -5.48 0.84 4.12
N THR A 49 -5.73 -0.02 5.11
CA THR A 49 -4.76 -1.05 5.48
C THR A 49 -4.69 -2.13 4.39
N ARG A 50 -3.50 -2.65 4.11
CA ARG A 50 -3.28 -3.74 3.13
C ARG A 50 -3.92 -5.05 3.57
N ARG A 51 -4.02 -5.25 4.88
CA ARG A 51 -4.64 -6.43 5.50
C ARG A 51 -5.86 -6.01 6.32
N PRO A 52 -6.92 -6.82 6.36
CA PRO A 52 -8.07 -6.56 7.21
C PRO A 52 -7.67 -6.58 8.68
N LEU A 53 -8.34 -5.78 9.49
CA LEU A 53 -8.14 -5.80 10.94
C LEU A 53 -8.92 -6.96 11.58
N THR A 54 -8.37 -7.56 12.62
CA THR A 54 -9.05 -8.55 13.45
C THR A 54 -10.08 -7.87 14.37
N ARG A 55 -11.00 -8.66 14.94
CA ARG A 55 -11.98 -8.14 15.92
C ARG A 55 -11.29 -7.48 17.13
N GLY A 56 -10.23 -8.08 17.67
CA GLY A 56 -9.48 -7.52 18.79
C GLY A 56 -8.87 -6.15 18.47
N GLN A 57 -8.27 -6.02 17.28
CA GLN A 57 -7.70 -4.75 16.79
C GLN A 57 -8.77 -3.66 16.63
N ILE A 58 -9.95 -4.02 16.09
CA ILE A 58 -11.07 -3.09 15.95
C ILE A 58 -11.61 -2.67 17.33
N HIS A 59 -11.74 -3.61 18.28
CA HIS A 59 -12.17 -3.31 19.65
C HIS A 59 -11.17 -2.43 20.41
N PHE A 60 -9.87 -2.62 20.18
CA PHE A 60 -8.84 -1.70 20.66
C PHE A 60 -8.96 -0.29 20.03
N GLY A 61 -9.70 -0.18 18.92
CA GLY A 61 -10.03 1.07 18.26
C GLY A 61 -9.06 1.45 17.14
N LEU A 62 -8.39 0.47 16.52
CA LEU A 62 -7.66 0.66 15.27
C LEU A 62 -8.64 0.82 14.10
N ARG A 63 -8.24 1.62 13.10
CA ARG A 63 -9.03 1.85 11.89
C ARG A 63 -8.35 1.23 10.67
N SER A 64 -9.16 0.59 9.83
CA SER A 64 -8.73 0.02 8.54
C SER A 64 -8.73 1.05 7.42
N ILE A 65 -9.39 2.20 7.63
CA ILE A 65 -9.50 3.29 6.67
C ILE A 65 -9.27 4.60 7.42
N VAL A 66 -8.47 5.47 6.82
CA VAL A 66 -8.22 6.84 7.30
C VAL A 66 -8.46 7.79 6.13
N ALA A 67 -9.12 8.92 6.41
CA ALA A 67 -9.39 9.94 5.40
C ALA A 67 -9.26 11.35 5.96
N ALA A 68 -8.70 12.26 5.17
CA ALA A 68 -8.48 13.64 5.53
C ALA A 68 -8.59 14.59 4.31
N GLN A 69 -8.83 15.87 4.58
CA GLN A 69 -8.93 16.90 3.53
C GLN A 69 -7.60 17.15 2.80
N THR A 70 -6.47 16.95 3.48
CA THR A 70 -5.13 17.17 2.91
C THR A 70 -4.25 15.95 3.12
N LEU A 71 -3.28 15.74 2.22
CA LEU A 71 -2.34 14.64 2.30
C LEU A 71 -1.47 14.71 3.57
N GLU A 72 -1.12 15.92 4.03
CA GLU A 72 -0.39 16.11 5.28
C GLU A 72 -1.19 15.64 6.49
N ARG A 73 -2.48 16.02 6.58
CA ARG A 73 -3.35 15.55 7.67
C ARG A 73 -3.58 14.06 7.60
N LEU A 74 -3.67 13.48 6.39
CA LEU A 74 -3.76 12.03 6.22
C LEU A 74 -2.53 11.35 6.81
N ARG A 75 -1.32 11.79 6.45
CA ARG A 75 -0.06 11.22 6.96
C ARG A 75 0.03 11.30 8.48
N ARG A 76 -0.38 12.42 9.07
CA ARG A 76 -0.42 12.55 10.53
C ARG A 76 -1.35 11.50 11.17
N GLN A 77 -2.56 11.34 10.62
CA GLN A 77 -3.51 10.34 11.11
C GLN A 77 -3.01 8.90 10.89
N MET A 78 -2.27 8.63 9.81
CA MET A 78 -1.61 7.34 9.61
C MET A 78 -0.59 7.06 10.71
N SER A 79 0.26 8.04 11.04
CA SER A 79 1.22 7.92 12.15
C SER A 79 0.53 7.68 13.50
N GLU A 80 -0.51 8.45 13.81
CA GLU A 80 -1.30 8.26 15.05
C GLU A 80 -1.89 6.83 15.14
N GLN A 81 -2.33 6.28 14.00
CA GLN A 81 -2.81 4.90 13.92
C GLN A 81 -1.69 3.86 14.05
N ASP A 82 -0.47 4.17 13.65
CA ASP A 82 0.68 3.29 13.77
C ASP A 82 1.27 3.30 15.19
N GLU A 83 1.24 4.44 15.89
CA GLU A 83 1.52 4.52 17.32
C GLU A 83 0.55 3.62 18.11
N LYS A 84 -0.74 3.77 17.83
CA LYS A 84 -1.77 2.91 18.45
C LYS A 84 -1.60 1.43 18.11
N TRP A 85 -1.12 1.12 16.91
CA TRP A 85 -0.82 -0.26 16.53
C TRP A 85 0.34 -0.82 17.35
N ALA A 86 1.40 -0.03 17.56
CA ALA A 86 2.51 -0.43 18.41
C ALA A 86 2.06 -0.69 19.86
N GLU A 87 1.18 0.15 20.40
CA GLU A 87 0.56 -0.05 21.73
C GLU A 87 -0.24 -1.37 21.80
N TYR A 88 -1.05 -1.66 20.79
CA TYR A 88 -1.81 -2.91 20.72
C TYR A 88 -0.88 -4.14 20.74
N ILE A 89 0.17 -4.13 19.92
CA ILE A 89 1.14 -5.23 19.86
C ILE A 89 1.88 -5.40 21.20
N ALA A 90 2.22 -4.31 21.88
CA ALA A 90 2.85 -4.37 23.20
C ALA A 90 1.92 -4.97 24.27
N THR A 91 0.63 -4.64 24.21
CA THR A 91 -0.40 -5.16 25.14
C THR A 91 -0.67 -6.64 24.91
N ASP A 92 -0.80 -7.04 23.64
CA ASP A 92 -1.04 -8.42 23.21
C ASP A 92 0.09 -9.36 23.63
N ARG A 93 1.35 -8.92 23.47
CA ARG A 93 2.53 -9.66 23.92
C ARG A 93 2.58 -9.82 25.44
N SER A 94 2.27 -8.77 26.19
CA SER A 94 2.25 -8.81 27.67
C SER A 94 1.20 -9.77 28.22
N THR A 95 0.11 -10.00 27.49
CA THR A 95 -0.95 -10.95 27.89
C THR A 95 -0.52 -12.40 27.66
N SER A 96 0.38 -12.64 26.70
CA SER A 96 0.86 -13.97 26.35
C SER A 96 1.97 -14.48 27.28
N ASP A 97 2.66 -13.60 28.01
CA ASP A 97 3.75 -13.94 28.95
C ASP A 97 3.27 -14.27 30.37
N HIS A 98 1.96 -14.22 30.65
CA HIS A 98 1.41 -14.44 32.01
C HIS A 98 0.73 -15.81 32.21
N ASP A 99 0.83 -16.72 31.24
CA ASP A 99 0.29 -18.09 31.32
C ASP A 99 1.42 -19.13 31.17
N GLY A 100 2.33 -19.15 32.15
CA GLY A 100 3.46 -20.08 32.25
C GLY A 100 3.66 -20.61 33.66
#